data_AF-A0A7C7UXK8-F1
#
_entry.id   AF-A0A7C7UXK8-F1
#
_cell.length_a   1.000
_cell.length_b   1.000
_cell.length_c   1.000
_cell.angle_alpha   90.00
_cell.angle_beta   90.00
_cell.angle_gamma   90.00
#
_symmetry.space_group_name_H-M   'P 1'
#
loop_
_entity.id
_entity.type
_entity.pdbx_description
1 polymer ?
#
loop_
_entity_poly.entity_id
_entity_poly.type
_entity_poly.pdbx_seq_one_letter_code
_entity_poly.pdbx_strand_id
1 'polypeptide(L)'
;MAKLGPAGYSPYPVSVVEGVLTPPPGKALMFNEIVDEEVAMREAAKAMLTRENPTIFPGPQVLYAWNEEAKRKAKFVRKMAEVLGAKIIPMYDYRPKYPKIDPEKEINPNHPNLTIWHNKINACIFIGVHCH
;
A
#
# COMPACT_ATOMS: atom_id res chain seq x y z
N MET A 1 21.37 -9.93 -25.26
CA MET A 1 21.08 -8.74 -24.42
C MET A 1 20.35 -7.73 -25.28
N ALA A 2 19.20 -7.22 -24.84
CA ALA A 2 18.50 -6.19 -25.59
C ALA A 2 19.32 -4.90 -25.64
N LYS A 3 19.35 -4.23 -26.80
CA LYS A 3 20.06 -2.96 -26.97
C LYS A 3 19.33 -1.86 -26.17
N LEU A 4 20.10 -0.98 -25.51
CA LEU A 4 19.57 0.21 -24.85
C LEU A 4 18.70 1.01 -25.82
N GLY A 5 17.63 1.62 -25.30
CA GLY A 5 16.79 2.51 -26.11
C GLY A 5 17.55 3.75 -26.58
N PRO A 6 16.98 4.56 -27.49
CA PRO A 6 17.63 5.74 -28.05
C PRO A 6 18.12 6.77 -27.01
N ALA A 7 17.48 6.80 -25.84
CA ALA A 7 17.83 7.67 -24.71
C ALA A 7 18.73 6.99 -23.65
N GLY A 8 19.30 5.81 -23.95
CA GLY A 8 20.14 5.06 -23.02
C GLY A 8 19.40 4.36 -21.88
N TYR A 9 18.06 4.43 -21.85
CA TYR A 9 17.25 3.70 -20.87
C TYR A 9 17.25 2.19 -21.17
N SER A 10 17.12 1.41 -20.10
CA SER A 10 16.87 -0.02 -20.20
C SER A 10 15.65 -0.27 -21.10
N PRO A 11 15.74 -1.18 -22.08
CA PRO A 11 14.60 -1.53 -22.93
C PRO A 11 13.49 -2.26 -22.16
N TYR A 12 13.77 -2.72 -20.93
CA TYR A 12 12.81 -3.38 -20.05
C TYR A 12 12.69 -2.64 -18.72
N PRO A 13 11.48 -2.58 -18.12
CA PRO A 13 11.31 -2.13 -16.75
C PRO A 13 12.19 -2.95 -15.79
N VAL A 14 12.78 -2.30 -14.80
CA VAL A 14 13.59 -2.98 -13.78
C VAL A 14 12.79 -4.09 -13.09
N SER A 15 11.49 -3.89 -12.87
CA SER A 15 10.60 -4.90 -12.29
C SER A 15 10.58 -6.21 -13.09
N VAL A 16 10.64 -6.16 -14.42
CA VAL A 16 10.66 -7.36 -15.27
C VAL A 16 12.01 -8.08 -15.16
N VAL A 17 13.11 -7.31 -15.08
CA VAL A 17 14.47 -7.87 -14.92
C VAL A 17 14.63 -8.53 -13.55
N GLU A 18 14.05 -7.93 -12.51
CA GLU A 18 14.12 -8.39 -11.12
C GLU A 18 13.03 -9.42 -10.75
N GLY A 19 12.21 -9.88 -11.72
CA GLY A 19 11.16 -10.88 -11.48
C GLY A 19 9.95 -10.38 -10.66
N VAL A 20 9.83 -9.07 -10.47
CA VAL A 20 8.71 -8.39 -9.79
C VAL A 20 7.53 -8.29 -10.77
N LEU A 21 6.80 -9.38 -10.90
CA LEU A 21 5.69 -9.54 -11.84
C LEU A 21 4.33 -9.48 -11.14
N THR A 22 3.30 -9.08 -11.87
CA THR A 22 1.92 -9.19 -11.40
C THR A 22 1.60 -10.67 -11.15
N PRO A 23 1.17 -11.05 -9.93
CA PRO A 23 0.87 -12.44 -9.63
C PRO A 23 -0.38 -12.90 -10.40
N PRO A 24 -0.43 -14.16 -10.87
CA PRO A 24 -1.65 -14.73 -11.45
C PRO A 24 -2.76 -14.86 -10.41
N PRO A 25 -4.02 -15.07 -10.82
CA PRO A 25 -5.13 -15.27 -9.88
C PRO A 25 -4.85 -16.42 -8.89
N GLY A 26 -5.15 -16.22 -7.60
CA GLY A 26 -4.88 -17.20 -6.54
C GLY A 26 -3.45 -17.15 -5.98
N LYS A 27 -2.59 -16.27 -6.50
CA LYS A 27 -1.22 -16.03 -6.01
C LYS A 27 -1.05 -14.59 -5.56
N ALA A 28 0.01 -14.35 -4.78
CA ALA A 28 0.43 -13.04 -4.33
C ALA A 28 1.93 -12.84 -4.57
N LEU A 29 2.35 -11.59 -4.75
CA LEU A 29 3.76 -11.22 -4.81
C LEU A 29 4.23 -10.86 -3.40
N MET A 30 5.18 -11.63 -2.87
CA MET A 30 5.82 -11.39 -1.59
C MET A 30 7.31 -11.11 -1.84
N PHE A 31 7.71 -9.85 -1.68
CA PHE A 31 9.02 -9.35 -2.12
C PHE A 31 9.24 -9.59 -3.62
N ASN A 32 10.10 -10.54 -3.99
CA ASN A 32 10.40 -10.93 -5.36
C ASN A 32 9.90 -12.35 -5.71
N GLU A 33 9.10 -12.96 -4.83
CA GLU A 33 8.59 -14.33 -5.00
C GLU A 33 7.08 -14.35 -5.15
N ILE A 34 6.60 -15.18 -6.09
CA ILE A 34 5.17 -15.46 -6.25
C ILE A 34 4.81 -16.62 -5.33
N VAL A 35 3.95 -16.38 -4.35
CA VAL A 35 3.49 -17.35 -3.35
C VAL A 35 1.97 -17.53 -3.40
N ASP A 36 1.45 -18.54 -2.71
CA ASP A 36 -0.01 -18.66 -2.52
C ASP A 36 -0.57 -17.49 -1.72
N GLU A 37 -1.79 -17.05 -2.05
CA GLU A 37 -2.48 -15.97 -1.32
C GLU A 37 -2.53 -16.23 0.18
N GLU A 38 -2.76 -17.47 0.59
CA GLU A 38 -2.81 -17.84 2.01
C GLU A 38 -1.48 -17.61 2.72
N VAL A 39 -0.35 -17.90 2.06
CA VAL A 39 0.99 -17.68 2.60
C VAL A 39 1.24 -16.18 2.78
N ALA A 40 0.95 -15.38 1.75
CA ALA A 40 1.10 -13.93 1.83
C ALA A 40 0.22 -13.32 2.93
N MET A 41 -1.03 -13.80 3.08
CA MET A 41 -1.94 -13.33 4.14
C MET A 41 -1.49 -13.72 5.54
N ARG A 42 -0.94 -14.92 5.69
CA ARG A 42 -0.37 -15.36 6.96
C ARG A 42 0.82 -14.50 7.38
N GLU A 43 1.75 -14.21 6.47
CA GLU A 43 2.92 -13.37 6.77
C GLU A 43 2.54 -11.90 6.99
N ALA A 44 1.56 -11.38 6.24
CA ALA A 44 1.03 -10.04 6.49
C ALA A 44 0.38 -9.94 7.88
N ALA A 45 -0.46 -10.91 8.26
CA ALA A 45 -1.08 -10.96 9.59
C ALA A 45 -0.03 -11.07 10.70
N LYS A 46 0.98 -11.94 10.53
CA LYS A 46 2.10 -12.07 11.47
C LYS A 46 2.86 -10.76 11.63
N ALA A 47 3.18 -10.06 10.55
CA ALA A 47 3.85 -8.76 10.62
C ALA A 47 3.03 -7.73 11.40
N MET A 48 1.72 -7.68 11.16
CA MET A 48 0.82 -6.74 11.85
C MET A 48 0.60 -7.06 13.32
N LEU A 49 0.62 -8.34 13.71
CA LEU A 49 0.45 -8.78 15.10
C LEU A 49 1.72 -8.69 15.94
N THR A 50 2.90 -8.73 15.31
CA THR A 50 4.18 -8.87 16.03
C THR A 50 5.07 -7.64 15.99
N ARG A 51 4.90 -6.75 15.00
CA ARG A 51 5.72 -5.55 14.88
C ARG A 51 5.07 -4.37 15.57
N GLU A 52 5.92 -3.46 16.06
CA GLU A 52 5.46 -2.27 16.74
C GLU A 52 4.71 -1.30 15.81
N ASN A 53 3.80 -0.53 16.41
CA ASN A 53 3.05 0.53 15.75
C ASN A 53 2.35 0.09 14.44
N PRO A 54 1.55 -1.00 14.46
CA PRO A 54 0.83 -1.47 13.29
C PRO A 54 -0.16 -0.41 12.83
N THR A 55 -0.17 -0.10 11.53
CA THR A 55 -0.99 0.98 10.97
C THR A 55 -1.68 0.56 9.67
N ILE A 56 -2.95 0.89 9.50
CA ILE A 56 -3.71 0.64 8.28
C ILE A 56 -3.96 1.97 7.57
N PHE A 57 -3.72 1.97 6.27
CA PHE A 57 -3.91 3.10 5.37
C PHE A 57 -5.07 2.81 4.40
N PRO A 58 -6.32 3.14 4.77
CA PRO A 58 -7.44 3.05 3.84
C PRO A 58 -7.36 4.19 2.82
N GLY A 59 -7.41 3.84 1.55
CA GLY A 59 -7.39 4.74 0.42
C GLY A 59 -8.78 5.15 -0.08
N PRO A 60 -8.84 5.92 -1.18
CA PRO A 60 -10.06 6.48 -1.75
C PRO A 60 -11.16 5.45 -2.05
N GLN A 61 -10.76 4.26 -2.50
CA GLN A 61 -11.72 3.19 -2.85
C GLN A 61 -12.45 2.62 -1.63
N VAL A 62 -11.94 2.90 -0.42
CA VAL A 62 -12.58 2.53 0.85
C VAL A 62 -13.24 3.75 1.50
N LEU A 63 -12.54 4.88 1.54
CA LEU A 63 -12.94 6.05 2.34
C LEU A 63 -14.23 6.72 1.87
N TYR A 64 -14.47 6.78 0.56
CA TYR A 64 -15.57 7.60 0.02
C TYR A 64 -16.94 6.92 0.00
N ALA A 65 -17.06 5.67 0.47
CA ALA A 65 -18.34 4.95 0.58
C ALA A 65 -19.22 5.02 -0.70
N TRP A 66 -18.57 5.11 -1.87
CA TRP A 66 -19.18 5.46 -3.15
C TRP A 66 -20.11 4.36 -3.70
N ASN A 67 -20.04 3.16 -3.12
CA ASN A 67 -20.95 2.05 -3.36
C ASN A 67 -21.07 1.17 -2.11
N GLU A 68 -21.96 0.17 -2.15
CA GLU A 68 -22.15 -0.76 -1.02
C GLU A 68 -20.92 -1.61 -0.72
N GLU A 69 -20.12 -1.94 -1.73
CA GLU A 69 -18.87 -2.67 -1.54
C GLU A 69 -17.86 -1.85 -0.74
N ALA A 70 -17.71 -0.57 -1.02
CA ALA A 70 -16.84 0.37 -0.32
C ALA A 70 -17.28 0.54 1.13
N LYS A 71 -18.59 0.67 1.39
CA LYS A 71 -19.15 0.68 2.75
C LYS A 71 -18.82 -0.61 3.51
N ARG A 72 -18.94 -1.76 2.84
CA ARG A 72 -18.60 -3.06 3.42
C ARG A 72 -17.10 -3.16 3.72
N LYS A 73 -16.24 -2.74 2.80
CA LYS A 73 -14.77 -2.67 3.00
C LYS A 73 -14.42 -1.79 4.19
N ALA A 74 -15.03 -0.61 4.32
CA ALA A 74 -14.79 0.29 5.45
C ALA A 74 -15.12 -0.36 6.81
N LYS A 75 -16.24 -1.09 6.90
CA LYS A 75 -16.60 -1.86 8.11
C LYS A 75 -15.53 -2.93 8.43
N PHE A 76 -15.05 -3.66 7.42
CA PHE A 76 -14.00 -4.65 7.61
C PHE A 76 -12.66 -4.04 8.01
N VAL A 77 -12.26 -2.91 7.41
CA VAL A 77 -11.06 -2.17 7.80
C VAL A 77 -11.13 -1.76 9.26
N ARG A 78 -12.29 -1.25 9.70
CA ARG A 78 -12.49 -0.87 11.10
C ARG A 78 -12.35 -2.07 12.04
N LYS A 79 -13.05 -3.17 11.74
CA LYS A 79 -12.98 -4.40 12.55
C LYS A 79 -11.56 -4.97 12.59
N MET A 80 -10.85 -4.95 11.48
CA MET A 80 -9.47 -5.42 11.40
C MET A 80 -8.53 -4.56 12.25
N ALA A 81 -8.70 -3.24 12.22
CA ALA A 81 -7.92 -2.34 13.08
C ALA A 81 -8.14 -2.64 14.56
N GLU A 82 -9.38 -2.92 14.96
CA GLU A 82 -9.72 -3.30 16.35
C GLU A 82 -9.07 -4.62 16.76
N VAL A 83 -9.12 -5.64 15.90
CA VAL A 83 -8.50 -6.95 16.17
C VAL A 83 -6.97 -6.85 16.24
N LEU A 84 -6.36 -6.04 15.38
CA LEU A 84 -4.90 -5.88 15.32
C LEU A 84 -4.35 -4.87 16.34
N GLY A 85 -5.21 -4.12 17.03
CA GLY A 85 -4.79 -2.95 17.81
C GLY A 85 -4.09 -1.89 16.93
N ALA A 86 -4.42 -1.84 15.64
CA ALA A 86 -3.75 -1.02 14.66
C ALA A 86 -4.31 0.41 14.61
N LYS A 87 -3.43 1.39 14.39
CA LYS A 87 -3.83 2.76 14.08
C LYS A 87 -4.41 2.81 12.67
N ILE A 88 -5.26 3.80 12.42
CA ILE A 88 -5.76 4.10 11.07
C ILE A 88 -5.29 5.48 10.67
N ILE A 89 -4.57 5.58 9.56
CA ILE A 89 -4.23 6.85 8.92
C ILE A 89 -4.90 6.88 7.55
N PRO A 90 -6.00 7.64 7.38
CA PRO A 90 -6.69 7.70 6.10
C PRO A 90 -5.82 8.31 5.00
N MET A 91 -5.86 7.69 3.81
CA MET A 91 -5.21 8.20 2.60
C MET A 91 -6.27 8.70 1.62
N TYR A 92 -6.70 9.95 1.76
CA TYR A 92 -7.66 10.58 0.84
C TYR A 92 -7.02 10.80 -0.55
N ASP A 93 -7.82 11.08 -1.59
CA ASP A 93 -7.30 11.58 -2.88
C ASP A 93 -7.54 13.09 -2.92
N TYR A 94 -6.48 13.90 -2.78
CA TYR A 94 -6.58 15.37 -2.79
C TYR A 94 -5.94 16.01 -4.03
N ARG A 95 -5.96 15.35 -5.19
CA ARG A 95 -5.45 15.99 -6.42
C ARG A 95 -6.18 17.33 -6.69
N PRO A 96 -5.46 18.41 -7.07
CA PRO A 96 -4.05 18.51 -7.46
C PRO A 96 -3.23 19.44 -6.54
N LYS A 97 -2.59 18.91 -5.50
CA LYS A 97 -1.64 19.69 -4.66
C LYS A 97 -0.16 19.46 -4.96
N TYR A 98 0.18 18.55 -5.88
CA TYR A 98 1.57 18.30 -6.24
C TYR A 98 2.14 19.51 -7.00
N PRO A 99 3.30 20.09 -6.65
CA PRO A 99 4.31 19.68 -5.64
C PRO A 99 4.33 20.52 -4.34
N LYS A 100 3.27 21.25 -3.98
CA LYS A 100 3.26 22.26 -2.90
C LYS A 100 2.66 21.75 -1.58
N ILE A 101 3.30 20.79 -0.92
CA ILE A 101 2.85 20.27 0.39
C ILE A 101 3.67 20.76 1.59
N ASP A 102 2.98 21.17 2.67
CA ASP A 102 3.57 21.44 3.99
C ASP A 102 3.25 20.29 4.99
N PRO A 103 4.23 19.42 5.31
CA PRO A 103 4.01 18.24 6.16
C PRO A 103 3.57 18.54 7.59
N GLU A 104 3.83 19.74 8.12
CA GLU A 104 3.44 20.11 9.49
C GLU A 104 2.00 20.65 9.55
N LYS A 105 1.43 21.06 8.42
CA LYS A 105 0.12 21.71 8.34
C LYS A 105 -0.95 20.87 7.65
N GLU A 106 -0.57 20.00 6.73
CA GLU A 106 -1.53 19.29 5.89
C GLU A 106 -1.91 17.91 6.44
N ILE A 107 -3.22 17.63 6.50
CA ILE A 107 -3.75 16.29 6.77
C ILE A 107 -3.51 15.47 5.49
N ASN A 108 -2.44 14.67 5.57
CA ASN A 108 -1.75 13.95 4.50
C ASN A 108 -2.62 13.00 3.65
N PRO A 109 -2.37 12.98 2.34
CA PRO A 109 -2.01 11.75 1.62
C PRO A 109 -1.16 12.07 0.38
N ASN A 110 0.14 12.29 0.54
CA ASN A 110 0.99 12.54 -0.62
C ASN A 110 2.24 11.66 -0.67
N HIS A 111 2.75 11.18 0.46
CA HIS A 111 3.91 10.28 0.43
C HIS A 111 3.93 9.29 1.61
N PRO A 112 3.50 8.03 1.43
CA PRO A 112 3.42 7.07 2.52
C PRO A 112 4.77 6.83 3.20
N ASN A 113 5.89 6.85 2.45
CA ASN A 113 7.22 6.64 3.06
C ASN A 113 7.57 7.71 4.10
N LEU A 114 7.23 8.99 3.86
CA LEU A 114 7.50 10.06 4.83
C LEU A 114 6.69 9.85 6.11
N THR A 115 5.43 9.44 5.97
CA THR A 115 4.55 9.12 7.09
C THR A 115 5.05 7.92 7.89
N ILE A 116 5.45 6.85 7.20
CA ILE A 116 6.00 5.64 7.81
C ILE A 116 7.24 5.98 8.63
N TRP A 117 8.18 6.73 8.06
CA TRP A 117 9.42 7.09 8.74
C TRP A 117 9.19 8.04 9.91
N HIS A 118 8.43 9.11 9.70
CA HIS A 118 8.14 10.09 10.75
C HIS A 118 7.43 9.45 11.95
N ASN A 119 6.45 8.60 11.70
CA ASN A 119 5.67 7.94 12.75
C ASN A 119 6.33 6.67 13.29
N LYS A 120 7.48 6.25 12.76
CA LYS A 120 8.17 4.99 13.13
C LYS A 120 7.22 3.77 13.02
N ILE A 121 6.57 3.62 11.87
CA ILE A 121 5.64 2.51 11.59
C ILE A 121 6.46 1.31 11.12
N ASN A 122 6.41 0.19 11.85
CA ASN A 122 7.19 -1.02 11.51
C ASN A 122 6.37 -2.09 10.77
N ALA A 123 5.03 -1.94 10.74
CA ALA A 123 4.14 -2.73 9.89
C ALA A 123 2.94 -1.89 9.43
N CYS A 124 2.59 -2.00 8.15
CA CYS A 124 1.37 -1.37 7.66
C CYS A 124 0.70 -2.14 6.52
N ILE A 125 -0.60 -1.88 6.36
CA ILE A 125 -1.42 -2.38 5.25
C ILE A 125 -2.00 -1.19 4.48
N PHE A 126 -1.85 -1.18 3.16
CA PHE A 126 -2.53 -0.24 2.27
C PHE A 126 -3.74 -0.90 1.62
N ILE A 127 -4.91 -0.26 1.67
CA ILE A 127 -6.17 -0.87 1.20
C ILE A 127 -6.95 0.13 0.37
N GLY A 128 -7.21 -0.18 -0.90
CA GLY A 128 -7.96 0.70 -1.78
C GLY A 128 -7.22 2.00 -2.12
N VAL A 129 -5.89 1.95 -2.09
CA VAL A 129 -5.01 3.01 -2.57
C VAL A 129 -4.77 2.83 -4.07
N HIS A 130 -4.59 3.95 -4.77
CA HIS A 130 -4.10 3.94 -6.14
C HIS A 130 -2.58 4.18 -6.11
N CYS A 131 -1.80 3.38 -6.83
CA CYS A 131 -0.41 3.72 -7.11
C CYS A 131 -0.39 4.89 -8.11
N HIS A 132 0.43 5.90 -7.81
CA HIS A 132 0.84 6.91 -8.78
C HIS A 132 2.01 6.39 -9.63
#